data_AF-A0A958S848-F1
#
_entry.id   AF-A0A958S848-F1
#
_cell.length_a   1.000
_cell.length_b   1.000
_cell.length_c   1.000
_cell.angle_alpha   90.00
_cell.angle_beta   90.00
_cell.angle_gamma   90.00
#
_symmetry.space_group_name_H-M   'P 1'
#
loop_
_entity.id
_entity.type
_entity.pdbx_description
1 polymer ?
#
loop_
_entity_poly.entity_id
_entity_poly.type
_entity_poly.pdbx_seq_one_letter_code
_entity_poly.pdbx_strand_id
1 'polypeptide(L)'
;RVLETGEFIKVGSSKVQKTDVRVVAATNIDFYKAIQKGKFREDLFYRLNTVPIHLPPLRERKEDIHLLFRKFAADFAAKYRMPSVQLSQDAVNVLTNFSWPGNIRQLKNVAEQVSVIESSRTIDAETISKYLPKEHQKSNLPTLYNGSDKADLSEREILYKVLFDLKSDVTELKKLVFNILSNQDNNTDSEKNAALVKSIQQLYAKTEEVTQPIVEQEEVYKPQIIPSDSYTHHEEVEEESLSLADKEKEMIKKALEKYNGRRKNAATELGISERTLYRKIKEYKIED
;
A
#
# COMPACT_ATOMS: atom_id res chain seq x y z
N ARG A 1 3.72 6.74 34.27
CA ARG A 1 2.96 6.49 35.52
C ARG A 1 3.08 5.04 35.94
N VAL A 2 2.39 4.07 35.33
CA VAL A 2 2.49 2.65 35.74
C VAL A 2 3.94 2.13 35.79
N LEU A 3 4.74 2.40 34.77
CA LEU A 3 6.13 1.94 34.68
C LEU A 3 7.12 2.62 35.65
N GLU A 4 6.74 3.75 36.26
CA GLU A 4 7.61 4.49 37.20
C GLU A 4 7.12 4.40 38.64
N THR A 5 5.82 4.63 38.85
CA THR A 5 5.23 4.74 40.18
C THR A 5 4.46 3.48 40.57
N GLY A 6 4.27 2.51 39.66
CA GLY A 6 3.43 1.33 39.90
C GLY A 6 1.95 1.65 40.06
N GLU A 7 1.54 2.89 39.75
CA GLU A 7 0.19 3.39 39.97
C GLU A 7 -0.62 3.42 38.67
N PHE A 8 -1.84 2.92 38.73
CA PHE A 8 -2.81 2.97 37.63
C PHE A 8 -4.21 3.33 38.13
N ILE A 9 -5.07 3.75 37.21
CA ILE A 9 -6.47 4.10 37.46
C ILE A 9 -7.30 3.35 36.42
N LYS A 10 -8.39 2.72 36.86
CA LYS A 10 -9.34 2.07 35.94
C LYS A 10 -10.08 3.15 35.14
N VAL A 11 -10.38 2.88 33.87
CA VAL A 11 -11.15 3.81 33.04
C VAL A 11 -12.49 4.14 33.72
N GLY A 12 -12.78 5.42 33.92
CA GLY A 12 -13.98 5.89 34.63
C GLY A 12 -13.88 5.92 36.16
N SER A 13 -12.77 5.50 36.75
CA SER A 13 -12.51 5.63 38.19
C SER A 13 -11.63 6.85 38.48
N SER A 14 -11.76 7.42 39.67
CA SER A 14 -10.83 8.43 40.22
C SER A 14 -9.87 7.84 41.26
N LYS A 15 -10.04 6.55 41.62
CA LYS A 15 -9.24 5.90 42.66
C LYS A 15 -7.94 5.35 42.07
N VAL A 16 -6.81 5.82 42.60
CA VAL A 16 -5.48 5.29 42.26
C VAL A 16 -5.28 3.93 42.94
N GLN A 17 -4.75 2.97 42.20
CA GLN A 17 -4.37 1.65 42.69
C GLN A 17 -2.88 1.41 42.43
N LYS A 18 -2.21 0.74 43.38
CA LYS A 18 -0.79 0.37 43.27
C LYS A 18 -0.67 -1.11 42.91
N THR A 19 0.28 -1.42 42.04
CA THR A 19 0.62 -2.79 41.66
C THR A 19 2.12 -2.94 41.49
N ASP A 20 2.63 -4.14 41.77
CA ASP A 20 4.00 -4.54 41.45
C ASP A 20 3.96 -5.55 40.30
N VAL A 21 4.54 -5.17 39.15
CA VAL A 21 4.49 -5.96 37.92
C VAL A 21 5.82 -5.88 37.17
N ARG A 22 6.29 -7.03 36.68
CA ARG A 22 7.40 -7.08 35.72
C ARG A 22 6.85 -6.95 34.31
N VAL A 23 7.27 -5.90 33.61
CA VAL A 23 6.86 -5.66 32.22
C VAL A 23 7.90 -6.22 31.26
N VAL A 24 7.45 -7.05 30.32
CA VAL A 24 8.25 -7.54 29.19
C VAL A 24 7.52 -7.14 27.92
N ALA A 25 8.18 -6.36 27.08
CA ALA A 25 7.65 -5.89 25.81
C ALA A 25 8.47 -6.47 24.64
N ALA A 26 7.83 -6.74 23.52
CA ALA A 26 8.46 -7.18 22.29
C ALA A 26 7.84 -6.45 21.11
N THR A 27 8.66 -6.05 20.13
CA THR A 27 8.21 -5.40 18.90
C THR A 27 9.09 -5.80 17.73
N ASN A 28 8.52 -5.75 16.52
CA ASN A 28 9.24 -5.83 15.25
C ASN A 28 9.43 -4.45 14.60
N ILE A 29 8.92 -3.39 15.22
CA ILE A 29 8.97 -2.02 14.71
C ILE A 29 10.28 -1.37 15.11
N ASP A 30 10.87 -0.62 14.18
CA ASP A 30 12.01 0.26 14.45
C ASP A 30 11.55 1.50 15.21
N PHE A 31 11.91 1.58 16.50
CA PHE A 31 11.53 2.67 17.39
C PHE A 31 12.09 4.02 16.94
N TYR A 32 13.27 4.09 16.34
CA TYR A 32 13.85 5.37 15.89
C TYR A 32 12.95 6.02 14.85
N LYS A 33 12.49 5.23 13.87
CA LYS A 33 11.54 5.69 12.84
C LYS A 33 10.16 6.02 13.42
N ALA A 34 9.70 5.22 14.39
CA ALA A 34 8.37 5.44 15.00
C ALA A 34 8.31 6.71 15.86
N ILE A 35 9.40 7.04 16.56
CA ILE A 35 9.54 8.26 17.36
C ILE A 35 9.63 9.48 16.43
N GLN A 36 10.44 9.42 15.37
CA GLN A 36 10.54 10.51 14.38
C GLN A 36 9.19 10.81 13.71
N LYS A 37 8.37 9.78 13.44
CA LYS A 37 7.03 9.93 12.87
C LYS A 37 5.95 10.32 13.90
N GLY A 38 6.31 10.57 15.16
CA GLY A 38 5.36 10.92 16.23
C GLY A 38 4.37 9.81 16.62
N LYS A 39 4.53 8.59 16.09
CA LYS A 39 3.64 7.45 16.40
C LYS A 39 3.94 6.84 17.77
N PHE A 40 5.14 7.07 18.30
CA PHE A 40 5.56 6.54 19.58
C PHE A 40 6.15 7.63 20.47
N ARG A 41 5.82 7.57 21.76
CA ARG A 41 6.32 8.53 22.74
C ARG A 41 7.73 8.17 23.17
N GLU A 42 8.63 9.14 23.08
CA GLU A 42 10.04 8.99 23.46
C GLU A 42 10.22 8.66 24.95
N ASP A 43 9.42 9.28 25.84
CA ASP A 43 9.48 9.03 27.29
C ASP A 43 9.15 7.59 27.67
N LEU A 44 8.23 6.96 26.93
CA LEU A 44 7.89 5.56 27.10
C LEU A 44 9.00 4.63 26.60
N PHE A 45 9.64 4.98 25.48
CA PHE A 45 10.70 4.19 24.89
C PHE A 45 11.88 4.04 25.85
N TYR A 46 12.38 5.13 26.43
CA TYR A 46 13.51 5.07 27.35
C TYR A 46 13.23 4.28 28.63
N ARG A 47 11.96 4.22 29.08
CA ARG A 47 11.56 3.39 30.24
C ARG A 47 11.44 1.90 29.90
N LEU A 48 11.01 1.57 28.69
CA LEU A 48 10.90 0.19 28.24
C LEU A 48 12.26 -0.38 27.82
N ASN A 49 13.14 0.46 27.28
CA ASN A 49 14.43 0.07 26.69
C ASN A 49 15.58 0.08 27.72
N THR A 50 15.33 -0.40 28.94
CA THR A 50 16.39 -0.49 29.97
C THR A 50 17.37 -1.63 29.70
N VAL A 51 16.84 -2.80 29.30
CA VAL A 51 17.64 -3.99 28.96
C VAL A 51 17.16 -4.52 27.60
N PRO A 52 17.74 -4.04 26.49
CA PRO A 52 17.38 -4.53 25.16
C PRO A 52 17.89 -5.97 24.96
N ILE A 53 16.99 -6.84 24.50
CA ILE A 53 17.34 -8.18 24.04
C ILE A 53 17.04 -8.26 22.55
N HIS A 54 18.09 -8.29 21.74
CA HIS A 54 17.95 -8.48 20.29
C HIS A 54 17.81 -9.97 19.97
N LEU A 55 16.74 -10.34 19.28
CA LEU A 55 16.53 -11.71 18.82
C LEU A 55 16.99 -11.84 17.37
N PRO A 56 18.15 -12.46 17.08
CA PRO A 56 18.63 -12.56 15.71
C PRO A 56 17.72 -13.48 14.89
N PRO A 57 17.45 -13.12 13.61
CA PRO A 57 16.65 -13.92 12.70
C PRO A 57 17.29 -15.29 12.44
N LEU A 58 16.48 -16.24 11.98
CA LEU A 58 16.89 -17.63 11.80
C LEU A 58 18.06 -17.79 10.80
N ARG A 59 18.16 -16.89 9.81
CA ARG A 59 19.25 -16.85 8.83
C ARG A 59 20.64 -16.56 9.41
N GLU A 60 20.71 -15.92 10.58
CA GLU A 60 21.97 -15.60 11.28
C GLU A 60 22.41 -16.75 12.21
N ARG A 61 21.53 -17.74 12.44
CA ARG A 61 21.75 -18.90 13.31
C ARG A 61 21.48 -20.21 12.56
N LYS A 62 22.21 -20.44 11.48
CA LYS A 62 21.91 -21.51 10.53
C LYS A 62 22.04 -22.90 11.14
N GLU A 63 22.93 -23.05 12.11
CA GLU A 63 23.21 -24.28 12.84
C GLU A 63 21.98 -24.75 13.63
N ASP A 64 21.19 -23.81 14.15
CA ASP A 64 19.96 -24.11 14.90
C ASP A 64 18.83 -24.64 13.99
N ILE A 65 18.85 -24.36 12.68
CA ILE A 65 17.75 -24.69 11.77
C ILE A 65 17.50 -26.21 11.76
N HIS A 66 18.57 -26.99 11.63
CA HIS A 66 18.47 -28.45 11.60
C HIS A 66 17.96 -29.00 12.94
N LEU A 67 18.49 -28.51 14.07
CA LEU A 67 18.08 -28.97 15.40
C LEU A 67 16.62 -28.60 15.70
N LEU A 68 16.21 -27.39 15.36
CA LEU A 68 14.84 -26.91 15.51
C LEU A 68 13.88 -27.73 14.67
N PHE A 69 14.22 -27.99 13.40
CA PHE A 69 13.41 -28.84 12.53
C PHE A 69 13.23 -30.24 13.12
N ARG A 70 14.32 -30.88 13.55
CA ARG A 70 14.29 -32.21 14.18
C ARG A 70 13.39 -32.21 15.42
N LYS A 71 13.49 -31.17 16.24
CA LYS A 71 12.64 -31.01 17.43
C LYS A 71 11.16 -30.88 17.05
N PHE A 72 10.82 -30.06 16.06
CA PHE A 72 9.44 -29.92 15.60
C PHE A 72 8.89 -31.21 14.98
N ALA A 73 9.69 -31.89 14.15
CA ALA A 73 9.32 -33.19 13.58
C ALA A 73 9.04 -34.23 14.68
N ALA A 74 9.84 -34.26 15.75
CA ALA A 74 9.61 -35.13 16.90
C ALA A 74 8.34 -34.75 17.67
N ASP A 75 8.10 -33.46 17.92
CA ASP A 75 6.88 -32.98 18.58
C ASP A 75 5.62 -33.36 17.79
N PHE A 76 5.64 -33.20 16.47
CA PHE A 76 4.51 -33.52 15.60
C PHE A 76 4.31 -35.03 15.47
N ALA A 77 5.38 -35.80 15.38
CA ALA A 77 5.34 -37.26 15.42
C ALA A 77 4.63 -37.76 16.70
N ALA A 78 4.99 -37.21 17.86
CA ALA A 78 4.32 -37.53 19.12
C ALA A 78 2.84 -37.08 19.14
N LYS A 79 2.55 -35.86 18.68
CA LYS A 79 1.19 -35.29 18.64
C LYS A 79 0.24 -36.09 17.75
N TYR A 80 0.70 -36.52 16.58
CA TYR A 80 -0.10 -37.25 15.60
C TYR A 80 0.07 -38.77 15.67
N ARG A 81 0.85 -39.28 16.63
CA ARG A 81 1.18 -40.71 16.80
C ARG A 81 1.73 -41.34 15.51
N MET A 82 2.65 -40.64 14.88
CA MET A 82 3.34 -41.07 13.67
C MET A 82 4.84 -41.20 13.94
N PRO A 83 5.60 -41.97 13.15
CA PRO A 83 7.04 -42.02 13.29
C PRO A 83 7.66 -40.67 12.90
N SER A 84 8.75 -40.30 13.60
CA SER A 84 9.47 -39.05 13.36
C SER A 84 10.10 -39.05 11.98
N VAL A 85 10.01 -37.90 11.33
CA VAL A 85 10.58 -37.66 10.02
C VAL A 85 12.04 -37.23 10.14
N GLN A 86 12.90 -37.77 9.27
CA GLN A 86 14.32 -37.48 9.18
C GLN A 86 14.67 -36.81 7.85
N LEU A 87 15.65 -35.93 7.90
CA LEU A 87 16.16 -35.19 6.74
C LEU A 87 17.43 -35.87 6.24
N SER A 88 17.54 -36.02 4.92
CA SER A 88 18.83 -36.28 4.26
C SER A 88 19.77 -35.08 4.40
N GLN A 89 21.08 -35.31 4.27
CA GLN A 89 22.07 -34.24 4.35
C GLN A 89 21.84 -33.16 3.28
N ASP A 90 21.38 -33.54 2.09
CA ASP A 90 21.07 -32.60 1.01
C ASP A 90 19.86 -31.73 1.34
N ALA A 91 18.83 -32.31 1.97
CA ALA A 91 17.67 -31.55 2.45
C ALA A 91 18.05 -30.54 3.55
N VAL A 92 18.99 -30.89 4.42
CA VAL A 92 19.52 -29.97 5.45
C VAL A 92 20.18 -28.77 4.78
N ASN A 93 21.01 -28.99 3.75
CA ASN A 93 21.69 -27.91 3.04
C ASN A 93 20.70 -26.94 2.39
N VAL A 94 19.62 -27.45 1.80
CA VAL A 94 18.55 -26.63 1.23
C VAL A 94 17.86 -25.79 2.31
N LEU A 95 17.54 -26.38 3.46
CA LEU A 95 16.92 -25.66 4.58
C LEU A 95 17.85 -24.57 5.15
N THR A 96 19.15 -24.82 5.24
CA THR A 96 20.12 -23.85 5.79
C THR A 96 20.39 -22.67 4.85
N ASN A 97 20.27 -22.89 3.54
CA ASN A 97 20.49 -21.83 2.54
C ASN A 97 19.25 -20.97 2.29
N PHE A 98 18.09 -21.38 2.81
CA PHE A 98 16.86 -20.61 2.69
C PHE A 98 16.85 -19.41 3.65
N SER A 99 16.28 -18.27 3.21
CA SER A 99 16.32 -17.02 3.98
C SER A 99 15.36 -16.96 5.18
N TRP A 100 14.33 -17.82 5.22
CA TRP A 100 13.30 -17.87 6.28
C TRP A 100 12.68 -16.51 6.67
N PRO A 101 11.97 -15.81 5.78
CA PRO A 101 11.30 -14.54 6.12
C PRO A 101 10.33 -14.65 7.31
N GLY A 102 9.67 -15.81 7.48
CA GLY A 102 8.79 -16.07 8.63
C GLY A 102 9.49 -16.72 9.84
N ASN A 103 10.84 -16.79 9.84
CA ASN A 103 11.67 -17.40 10.88
C ASN A 103 11.09 -18.77 11.36
N ILE A 104 11.02 -18.97 12.67
CA ILE A 104 10.61 -20.21 13.33
C ILE A 104 9.17 -20.59 12.98
N ARG A 105 8.27 -19.62 12.74
CA ARG A 105 6.87 -19.95 12.37
C ARG A 105 6.83 -20.62 11.01
N GLN A 106 7.57 -20.11 10.05
CA GLN A 106 7.65 -20.71 8.72
C GLN A 106 8.34 -22.08 8.77
N LEU A 107 9.46 -22.20 9.50
CA LEU A 107 10.15 -23.48 9.68
C LEU A 107 9.23 -24.53 10.32
N LYS A 108 8.48 -24.16 11.36
CA LYS A 108 7.52 -25.02 12.03
C LYS A 108 6.41 -25.47 11.09
N ASN A 109 5.84 -24.56 10.30
CA ASN A 109 4.79 -24.89 9.34
C ASN A 109 5.28 -25.86 8.27
N VAL A 110 6.50 -25.65 7.75
CA VAL A 110 7.12 -26.59 6.79
C VAL A 110 7.34 -27.95 7.45
N ALA A 111 7.88 -28.00 8.67
CA ALA A 111 8.06 -29.25 9.41
C ALA A 111 6.73 -29.98 9.69
N GLU A 112 5.66 -29.24 9.99
CA GLU A 112 4.32 -29.80 10.18
C GLU A 112 3.77 -30.38 8.88
N GLN A 113 3.79 -29.61 7.80
CA GLN A 113 3.31 -30.04 6.47
C GLN A 113 4.03 -31.30 6.02
N VAL A 114 5.35 -31.28 6.10
CA VAL A 114 6.21 -32.40 5.76
C VAL A 114 5.90 -33.62 6.64
N SER A 115 5.70 -33.43 7.95
CA SER A 115 5.37 -34.55 8.84
C SER A 115 4.00 -35.17 8.53
N VAL A 116 3.02 -34.38 8.11
CA VAL A 116 1.62 -34.79 7.91
C VAL A 116 1.38 -35.35 6.50
N ILE A 117 1.96 -34.75 5.48
CA ILE A 117 1.68 -35.05 4.06
C ILE A 117 2.57 -36.18 3.56
N GLU A 118 3.85 -36.21 3.95
CA GLU A 118 4.77 -37.22 3.45
C GLU A 118 4.54 -38.57 4.10
N SER A 119 4.37 -39.57 3.24
CA SER A 119 4.35 -40.98 3.66
C SER A 119 5.77 -41.50 3.92
N SER A 120 6.76 -40.93 3.20
CA SER A 120 8.18 -41.23 3.36
C SER A 120 8.72 -40.58 4.64
N ARG A 121 9.58 -41.32 5.38
CA ARG A 121 10.17 -40.82 6.63
C ARG A 121 11.61 -40.31 6.47
N THR A 122 12.19 -40.52 5.30
CA THR A 122 13.47 -39.95 4.88
C THR A 122 13.20 -38.96 3.76
N ILE A 123 13.55 -37.70 3.96
CA ILE A 123 13.20 -36.65 2.99
C ILE A 123 14.43 -36.14 2.27
N ASP A 124 14.30 -36.13 0.94
CA ASP A 124 15.31 -35.64 0.02
C ASP A 124 15.12 -34.15 -0.28
N ALA A 125 16.18 -33.55 -0.83
CA ALA A 125 16.22 -32.13 -1.18
C ALA A 125 15.07 -31.72 -2.13
N GLU A 126 14.72 -32.58 -3.09
CA GLU A 126 13.64 -32.30 -4.04
C GLU A 126 12.27 -32.22 -3.38
N THR A 127 12.00 -33.13 -2.45
CA THR A 127 10.73 -33.18 -1.71
C THR A 127 10.60 -31.95 -0.82
N ILE A 128 11.64 -31.59 -0.07
CA ILE A 128 11.67 -30.36 0.75
C ILE A 128 11.47 -29.10 -0.09
N SER A 129 12.11 -29.04 -1.26
CA SER A 129 12.03 -27.88 -2.15
C SER A 129 10.61 -27.60 -2.66
N LYS A 130 9.73 -28.61 -2.69
CA LYS A 130 8.30 -28.44 -3.03
C LYS A 130 7.51 -27.69 -1.95
N TYR A 131 7.89 -27.85 -0.68
CA TYR A 131 7.23 -27.22 0.46
C TYR A 131 7.80 -25.83 0.79
N LEU A 132 8.95 -25.47 0.22
CA LEU A 132 9.51 -24.13 0.35
C LEU A 132 8.79 -23.13 -0.58
N PRO A 133 8.36 -21.95 -0.07
CA PRO A 133 7.71 -20.95 -0.91
C PRO A 133 8.61 -20.46 -2.04
N LYS A 134 8.17 -20.63 -3.29
CA LYS A 134 8.92 -20.22 -4.50
C LYS A 134 8.92 -18.72 -4.75
N GLU A 135 8.05 -17.96 -4.08
CA GLU A 135 7.80 -16.53 -4.36
C GLU A 135 8.97 -15.59 -4.07
N HIS A 136 9.89 -15.97 -3.17
CA HIS A 136 11.04 -15.13 -2.83
C HIS A 136 12.25 -15.31 -3.77
N GLN A 137 12.12 -16.16 -4.79
CA GLN A 137 13.07 -16.19 -5.92
C GLN A 137 12.72 -15.18 -7.02
N LYS A 138 11.79 -14.23 -6.77
CA LYS A 138 11.64 -13.05 -7.62
C LYS A 138 12.87 -12.15 -7.49
N SER A 139 13.87 -12.45 -8.31
CA SER A 139 14.78 -11.49 -8.94
C SER A 139 15.20 -10.29 -8.07
N ASN A 140 16.14 -10.48 -7.15
CA ASN A 140 17.02 -9.40 -6.69
C ASN A 140 18.15 -9.17 -7.74
N LEU A 141 17.81 -9.17 -9.03
CA LEU A 141 18.77 -8.79 -10.06
C LEU A 141 19.13 -7.31 -9.83
N PRO A 142 20.43 -6.97 -9.80
CA PRO A 142 20.84 -5.58 -9.64
C PRO A 142 20.29 -4.75 -10.79
N THR A 143 19.40 -3.82 -10.48
CA THR A 143 19.08 -2.70 -11.37
C THR A 143 19.92 -1.51 -10.96
N LEU A 144 20.44 -0.76 -11.92
CA LEU A 144 21.29 0.41 -11.66
C LEU A 144 20.51 1.42 -10.81
N TYR A 145 21.02 1.69 -9.62
CA TYR A 145 20.42 2.56 -8.62
C TYR A 145 20.82 4.02 -8.86
N ASN A 146 19.92 4.80 -9.45
CA ASN A 146 19.93 6.26 -9.33
C ASN A 146 18.89 6.63 -8.27
N GLY A 147 19.35 7.21 -7.16
CA GLY A 147 18.54 7.45 -5.98
C GLY A 147 17.37 8.42 -6.21
N SER A 148 16.15 7.91 -6.07
CA SER A 148 15.00 8.52 -5.37
C SER A 148 13.81 7.57 -5.52
N ASP A 149 13.23 7.15 -4.39
CA ASP A 149 11.87 6.63 -4.21
C ASP A 149 11.28 5.67 -5.27
N LYS A 150 11.39 4.36 -4.98
CA LYS A 150 10.82 3.24 -5.78
C LYS A 150 9.30 3.33 -6.02
N ALA A 151 8.55 4.08 -5.21
CA ALA A 151 7.11 4.23 -5.41
C ALA A 151 6.79 5.19 -6.57
N ASP A 152 7.49 6.32 -6.63
CA ASP A 152 7.29 7.35 -7.66
C ASP A 152 7.74 6.90 -9.07
N LEU A 153 8.76 6.04 -9.17
CA LEU A 153 9.18 5.53 -10.49
C LEU A 153 8.11 4.66 -11.13
N SER A 154 7.44 3.80 -10.36
CA SER A 154 6.41 2.92 -10.92
C SER A 154 5.22 3.74 -11.43
N GLU A 155 4.82 4.77 -10.70
CA GLU A 155 3.72 5.65 -11.11
C GLU A 155 4.11 6.51 -12.31
N ARG A 156 5.34 7.04 -12.35
CA ARG A 156 5.84 7.82 -13.47
C ARG A 156 6.04 6.99 -14.73
N GLU A 157 6.49 5.74 -14.61
CA GLU A 157 6.59 4.80 -15.74
C GLU A 157 5.20 4.45 -16.29
N ILE A 158 4.22 4.22 -15.41
CA ILE A 158 2.82 4.01 -15.80
C ILE A 158 2.28 5.26 -16.51
N LEU A 159 2.52 6.45 -15.95
CA LEU A 159 2.05 7.71 -16.53
C LEU A 159 2.68 8.00 -17.89
N TYR A 160 3.98 7.76 -18.04
CA TYR A 160 4.65 7.93 -19.33
C TYR A 160 4.15 6.94 -20.38
N LYS A 161 3.84 5.71 -19.97
CA LYS A 161 3.23 4.72 -20.87
C LYS A 161 1.85 5.21 -21.33
N VAL A 162 1.00 5.68 -20.42
CA VAL A 162 -0.32 6.25 -20.75
C VAL A 162 -0.20 7.47 -21.66
N LEU A 163 0.72 8.39 -21.39
CA LEU A 163 0.94 9.57 -22.24
C LEU A 163 1.46 9.20 -23.64
N PHE A 164 2.28 8.16 -23.74
CA PHE A 164 2.78 7.68 -25.02
C PHE A 164 1.69 6.99 -25.83
N ASP A 165 0.84 6.19 -25.19
CA ASP A 165 -0.33 5.56 -25.80
C ASP A 165 -1.31 6.64 -26.29
N LEU A 166 -1.63 7.63 -25.46
CA LEU A 166 -2.46 8.78 -25.85
C LEU A 166 -1.87 9.57 -27.01
N LYS A 167 -0.53 9.77 -27.03
CA LYS A 167 0.13 10.41 -28.16
C LYS A 167 -0.04 9.59 -29.44
N SER A 168 0.11 8.26 -29.36
CA SER A 168 -0.12 7.36 -30.49
C SER A 168 -1.55 7.50 -31.01
N ASP A 169 -2.53 7.42 -30.11
CA ASP A 169 -3.96 7.55 -30.43
C ASP A 169 -4.28 8.89 -31.08
N VAL A 170 -3.73 10.00 -30.55
CA VAL A 170 -3.89 11.33 -31.16
C VAL A 170 -3.27 11.39 -32.54
N THR A 171 -2.12 10.73 -32.77
CA THR A 171 -1.55 10.67 -34.12
C THR A 171 -2.37 9.81 -35.07
N GLU A 172 -2.99 8.73 -34.60
CA GLU A 172 -3.91 7.90 -35.39
C GLU A 172 -5.19 8.65 -35.72
N LEU A 173 -5.78 9.35 -34.74
CA LEU A 173 -6.91 10.25 -34.94
C LEU A 173 -6.57 11.33 -35.97
N LYS A 174 -5.40 11.96 -35.84
CA LYS A 174 -4.95 12.98 -36.79
C LYS A 174 -4.79 12.42 -38.20
N LYS A 175 -4.29 11.19 -38.36
CA LYS A 175 -4.19 10.50 -39.66
C LYS A 175 -5.57 10.16 -40.22
N LEU A 176 -6.50 9.71 -39.38
CA LEU A 176 -7.87 9.37 -39.77
C LEU A 176 -8.62 10.62 -40.25
N VAL A 177 -8.56 11.70 -39.48
CA VAL A 177 -9.13 13.00 -39.85
C VAL A 177 -8.47 13.54 -41.12
N PHE A 178 -7.14 13.44 -41.23
CA PHE A 178 -6.41 13.85 -42.43
C PHE A 178 -6.83 13.05 -43.67
N ASN A 179 -7.04 11.74 -43.55
CA ASN A 179 -7.55 10.90 -44.64
C ASN A 179 -9.00 11.25 -45.03
N ILE A 180 -9.86 11.60 -44.07
CA ILE A 180 -11.23 12.05 -44.35
C ILE A 180 -11.22 13.42 -45.06
N LEU A 181 -10.39 14.35 -44.59
CA LEU A 181 -10.27 15.69 -45.17
C LEU A 181 -9.60 15.66 -46.55
N SER A 182 -8.67 14.73 -46.75
CA SER A 182 -7.97 14.53 -48.04
C SER A 182 -8.80 13.74 -49.06
N ASN A 183 -9.80 12.95 -48.61
CA ASN A 183 -10.73 12.21 -49.48
C ASN A 183 -12.03 12.97 -49.79
N GLN A 184 -12.03 14.31 -49.68
CA GLN A 184 -13.20 15.10 -50.04
C GLN A 184 -13.41 15.20 -51.57
N ASP A 185 -12.47 14.71 -52.38
CA ASP A 185 -12.63 14.55 -53.83
C ASP A 185 -12.19 13.13 -54.25
N ASN A 186 -13.10 12.16 -54.18
CA ASN A 186 -13.37 11.16 -55.24
C ASN A 186 -14.36 10.08 -54.74
N ASN A 187 -15.42 9.92 -55.52
CA ASN A 187 -16.68 9.28 -55.15
C ASN A 187 -16.71 7.74 -55.38
N THR A 188 -15.66 7.03 -54.97
CA THR A 188 -15.62 5.56 -55.05
C THR A 188 -14.79 4.99 -53.91
N ASP A 189 -15.46 4.48 -52.87
CA ASP A 189 -14.99 3.36 -52.00
C ASP A 189 -15.95 3.19 -50.81
N SER A 190 -17.17 2.72 -51.09
CA SER A 190 -18.18 2.41 -50.05
C SER A 190 -17.78 1.23 -49.14
N GLU A 191 -16.92 0.34 -49.63
CA GLU A 191 -16.55 -0.90 -48.91
C GLU A 191 -15.50 -0.70 -47.81
N LYS A 192 -14.54 0.23 -47.97
CA LYS A 192 -13.50 0.49 -46.96
C LYS A 192 -14.06 1.20 -45.72
N ASN A 193 -15.06 2.05 -45.92
CA ASN A 193 -15.75 2.75 -44.84
C ASN A 193 -16.59 1.77 -43.97
N ALA A 194 -17.16 0.72 -44.55
CA ALA A 194 -17.89 -0.30 -43.80
C ALA A 194 -16.97 -1.16 -42.90
N ALA A 195 -15.75 -1.46 -43.35
CA ALA A 195 -14.75 -2.19 -42.56
C ALA A 195 -14.25 -1.38 -41.35
N LEU A 196 -14.11 -0.06 -41.52
CA LEU A 196 -13.71 0.86 -40.45
C LEU A 196 -14.80 1.00 -39.38
N VAL A 197 -16.08 1.10 -39.77
CA VAL A 197 -17.19 1.14 -38.81
C VAL A 197 -17.26 -0.15 -37.98
N LYS A 198 -17.01 -1.31 -38.61
CA LYS A 198 -17.06 -2.62 -37.95
C LYS A 198 -15.93 -2.83 -36.92
N SER A 199 -14.75 -2.26 -37.17
CA SER A 199 -13.62 -2.33 -36.22
C SER A 199 -13.78 -1.37 -35.04
N ILE A 200 -14.35 -0.19 -35.25
CA ILE A 200 -14.71 0.75 -34.17
C ILE A 200 -15.73 0.10 -33.21
N GLN A 201 -16.73 -0.60 -33.74
CA GLN A 201 -17.76 -1.24 -32.93
C GLN A 201 -17.22 -2.41 -32.07
N GLN A 202 -16.15 -3.08 -32.50
CA GLN A 202 -15.49 -4.15 -31.73
C GLN A 202 -14.63 -3.62 -30.58
N LEU A 203 -14.11 -2.39 -30.67
CA LEU A 203 -13.31 -1.78 -29.60
C LEU A 203 -14.18 -1.38 -28.40
N TYR A 204 -15.36 -0.82 -28.64
CA TYR A 204 -16.30 -0.43 -27.58
C TYR A 204 -16.91 -1.63 -26.84
N ALA A 205 -17.06 -2.79 -27.49
CA ALA A 205 -17.57 -4.02 -26.85
C ALA A 205 -16.59 -4.65 -25.85
N LYS A 206 -15.30 -4.26 -25.87
CA LYS A 206 -14.25 -4.84 -25.02
C LYS A 206 -14.06 -4.10 -23.69
N THR A 207 -14.61 -2.91 -23.56
CA THR A 207 -14.44 -1.99 -22.42
C THR A 207 -15.48 -2.16 -21.29
N GLU A 208 -16.50 -3.01 -21.45
CA GLU A 208 -17.56 -3.17 -20.43
C GLU A 208 -17.19 -4.08 -19.24
N GLU A 209 -16.04 -4.76 -19.24
CA GLU A 209 -15.65 -5.70 -18.17
C GLU A 209 -14.53 -5.21 -17.24
N VAL A 210 -14.50 -3.95 -16.79
CA VAL A 210 -13.72 -3.59 -15.58
C VAL A 210 -14.39 -2.46 -14.81
N THR A 211 -15.22 -2.80 -13.82
CA THR A 211 -15.57 -1.89 -12.71
C THR A 211 -15.16 -2.53 -11.39
N GLN A 212 -14.09 -2.00 -10.79
CA GLN A 212 -13.85 -2.11 -9.35
C GLN A 212 -13.34 -0.77 -8.81
N PRO A 213 -13.82 -0.29 -7.65
CA PRO A 213 -13.47 1.01 -7.11
C PRO A 213 -12.14 0.96 -6.36
N ILE A 214 -11.26 1.94 -6.61
CA ILE A 214 -10.06 2.19 -5.81
C ILE A 214 -10.34 3.40 -4.90
N VAL A 215 -10.05 3.23 -3.61
CA VAL A 215 -10.20 4.23 -2.54
C VAL A 215 -8.92 5.07 -2.48
N GLU A 216 -9.06 6.40 -2.55
CA GLU A 216 -7.98 7.39 -2.40
C GLU A 216 -7.60 7.63 -0.94
N GLN A 217 -6.30 7.71 -0.65
CA GLN A 217 -5.75 8.29 0.59
C GLN A 217 -4.74 9.37 0.21
N GLU A 218 -5.00 10.61 0.64
CA GLU A 218 -4.17 11.80 0.40
C GLU A 218 -2.95 11.83 1.34
N GLU A 219 -1.73 11.97 0.80
CA GLU A 219 -0.57 12.51 1.54
C GLU A 219 -0.15 13.87 0.95
N VAL A 220 0.00 14.84 1.85
CA VAL A 220 0.20 16.28 1.59
C VAL A 220 1.66 16.58 1.27
N TYR A 221 1.94 17.06 0.05
CA TYR A 221 3.25 17.58 -0.37
C TYR A 221 3.41 19.07 0.01
N LYS A 222 4.60 19.47 0.49
CA LYS A 222 5.01 20.88 0.67
C LYS A 222 6.09 21.23 -0.35
N PRO A 223 5.93 22.26 -1.20
CA PRO A 223 6.94 22.57 -2.21
C PRO A 223 8.13 23.36 -1.63
N GLN A 224 9.33 23.05 -2.15
CA GLN A 224 10.54 23.88 -2.01
C GLN A 224 10.68 24.83 -3.21
N ILE A 225 11.16 26.04 -2.93
CA ILE A 225 11.32 27.17 -3.85
C ILE A 225 12.58 26.97 -4.71
N ILE A 226 12.46 27.10 -6.03
CA ILE A 226 13.59 27.20 -6.97
C ILE A 226 13.70 28.66 -7.45
N PRO A 227 14.91 29.27 -7.54
CA PRO A 227 15.05 30.66 -7.96
C PRO A 227 14.78 30.93 -9.45
N SER A 228 14.28 32.14 -9.67
CA SER A 228 13.98 32.89 -10.90
C SER A 228 14.97 32.73 -12.06
N ASP A 229 14.44 32.61 -13.29
CA ASP A 229 14.64 33.63 -14.35
C ASP A 229 13.92 33.24 -15.66
N SER A 230 12.78 33.87 -15.91
CA SER A 230 12.34 34.34 -17.24
C SER A 230 10.92 34.93 -17.15
N TYR A 231 10.83 36.26 -17.18
CA TYR A 231 9.57 37.00 -17.18
C TYR A 231 8.89 36.92 -18.56
N THR A 232 7.69 36.34 -18.60
CA THR A 232 6.69 36.60 -19.64
C THR A 232 5.50 37.26 -18.96
N HIS A 233 5.21 38.49 -19.37
CA HIS A 233 4.11 39.29 -18.86
C HIS A 233 2.77 38.61 -19.20
N HIS A 234 2.06 38.13 -18.18
CA HIS A 234 0.67 37.72 -18.27
C HIS A 234 -0.13 38.48 -17.21
N GLU A 235 -1.30 38.97 -17.63
CA GLU A 235 -2.26 39.72 -16.82
C GLU A 235 -2.55 39.02 -15.48
N GLU A 236 -2.64 39.81 -14.40
CA GLU A 236 -3.15 39.37 -13.10
C GLU A 236 -4.59 38.90 -13.27
N VAL A 237 -4.77 37.58 -13.44
CA VAL A 237 -6.00 36.92 -13.01
C VAL A 237 -5.74 36.53 -11.56
N GLU A 238 -6.51 37.11 -10.65
CA GLU A 238 -6.49 36.82 -9.21
C GLU A 238 -6.36 35.30 -8.99
N GLU A 239 -5.21 34.85 -8.49
CA GLU A 239 -4.99 33.44 -8.15
C GLU A 239 -5.94 33.08 -7.00
N GLU A 240 -7.10 32.49 -7.32
CA GLU A 240 -7.91 31.78 -6.35
C GLU A 240 -7.06 30.68 -5.72
N SER A 241 -6.68 30.88 -4.45
CA SER A 241 -5.91 29.93 -3.67
C SER A 241 -6.54 28.54 -3.77
N LEU A 242 -5.81 27.59 -4.36
CA LEU A 242 -6.17 26.17 -4.58
C LEU A 242 -6.32 25.35 -3.28
N SER A 243 -6.58 25.99 -2.15
CA SER A 243 -6.82 25.36 -0.87
C SER A 243 -8.20 24.71 -0.86
N LEU A 244 -8.25 23.41 -0.51
CA LEU A 244 -9.50 22.65 -0.45
C LEU A 244 -10.53 23.29 0.50
N ALA A 245 -10.05 23.91 1.58
CA ALA A 245 -10.90 24.61 2.55
C ALA A 245 -11.54 25.89 1.95
N ASP A 246 -10.79 26.61 1.11
CA ASP A 246 -11.27 27.84 0.48
C ASP A 246 -12.26 27.53 -0.65
N LYS A 247 -11.97 26.48 -1.45
CA LYS A 247 -12.94 25.95 -2.42
C LYS A 247 -14.21 25.41 -1.77
N GLU A 248 -14.09 24.74 -0.62
CA GLU A 248 -15.27 24.28 0.13
C GLU A 248 -16.12 25.46 0.60
N LYS A 249 -15.49 26.50 1.15
CA LYS A 249 -16.18 27.74 1.57
C LYS A 249 -16.89 28.41 0.39
N GLU A 250 -16.23 28.49 -0.75
CA GLU A 250 -16.77 29.09 -1.97
C GLU A 250 -17.95 28.29 -2.54
N MET A 251 -17.85 26.96 -2.59
CA MET A 251 -18.94 26.07 -3.00
C MET A 251 -20.16 26.20 -2.08
N ILE A 252 -19.94 26.28 -0.77
CA ILE A 252 -21.01 26.49 0.21
C ILE A 252 -21.69 27.85 -0.02
N LYS A 253 -20.91 28.90 -0.28
CA LYS A 253 -21.45 30.25 -0.56
C LYS A 253 -22.26 30.27 -1.86
N LYS A 254 -21.73 29.70 -2.95
CA LYS A 254 -22.44 29.59 -4.25
C LYS A 254 -23.74 28.78 -4.11
N ALA A 255 -23.74 27.69 -3.35
CA ALA A 255 -24.93 26.87 -3.12
C ALA A 255 -25.99 27.61 -2.29
N LEU A 256 -25.60 28.41 -1.28
CA LEU A 256 -26.52 29.22 -0.49
C LEU A 256 -27.13 30.37 -1.30
N GLU A 257 -26.33 31.05 -2.13
CA GLU A 257 -26.80 32.11 -3.04
C GLU A 257 -27.79 31.55 -4.08
N LYS A 258 -27.46 30.42 -4.71
CA LYS A 258 -28.30 29.76 -5.72
C LYS A 258 -29.69 29.39 -5.19
N TYR A 259 -29.79 29.04 -3.91
CA TYR A 259 -31.04 28.66 -3.27
C TYR A 259 -31.60 29.72 -2.31
N ASN A 260 -31.16 30.98 -2.39
CA ASN A 260 -31.64 32.10 -1.57
C ASN A 260 -31.68 31.77 -0.07
N GLY A 261 -30.59 31.19 0.46
CA GLY A 261 -30.47 30.84 1.88
C GLY A 261 -31.27 29.61 2.32
N ARG A 262 -31.93 28.88 1.41
CA ARG A 262 -32.65 27.63 1.74
C ARG A 262 -31.66 26.48 1.98
N ARG A 263 -31.19 26.40 3.24
CA ARG A 263 -30.15 25.46 3.71
C ARG A 263 -30.40 23.99 3.35
N LYS A 264 -31.65 23.54 3.35
CA LYS A 264 -32.03 22.17 2.96
C LYS A 264 -31.66 21.84 1.51
N ASN A 265 -31.97 22.74 0.59
CA ASN A 265 -31.74 22.54 -0.84
C ASN A 265 -30.24 22.67 -1.18
N ALA A 266 -29.56 23.62 -0.53
CA ALA A 266 -28.11 23.78 -0.66
C ALA A 266 -27.35 22.54 -0.15
N ALA A 267 -27.78 21.96 0.97
CA ALA A 267 -27.17 20.74 1.53
C ALA A 267 -27.34 19.54 0.58
N THR A 268 -28.52 19.39 -0.05
CA THR A 268 -28.76 18.33 -1.03
C THR A 268 -27.95 18.47 -2.31
N GLU A 269 -27.72 19.70 -2.83
CA GLU A 269 -26.87 19.90 -4.01
C GLU A 269 -25.39 19.63 -3.70
N LEU A 270 -24.94 19.97 -2.50
CA LEU A 270 -23.58 19.69 -2.03
C LEU A 270 -23.36 18.22 -1.59
N GLY A 271 -24.40 17.39 -1.59
CA GLY A 271 -24.31 15.98 -1.18
C GLY A 271 -24.03 15.78 0.32
N ILE A 272 -24.30 16.77 1.16
CA ILE A 272 -24.05 16.72 2.62
C ILE A 272 -25.34 16.79 3.43
N SER A 273 -25.29 16.36 4.70
CA SER A 273 -26.42 16.51 5.62
C SER A 273 -26.63 17.98 6.00
N GLU A 274 -27.88 18.39 6.27
CA GLU A 274 -28.21 19.75 6.75
C GLU A 274 -27.41 20.13 8.00
N ARG A 275 -27.16 19.15 8.89
CA ARG A 275 -26.36 19.33 10.10
C ARG A 275 -24.88 19.61 9.78
N THR A 276 -24.34 18.97 8.75
CA THR A 276 -22.98 19.20 8.26
C THR A 276 -22.85 20.60 7.67
N LEU A 277 -23.83 21.01 6.85
CA LEU A 277 -23.87 22.36 6.27
C LEU A 277 -23.91 23.42 7.39
N TYR A 278 -24.78 23.25 8.40
CA TYR A 278 -24.86 24.19 9.53
C TYR A 278 -23.54 24.30 10.31
N ARG A 279 -22.86 23.17 10.53
CA ARG A 279 -21.54 23.15 11.18
C ARG A 279 -20.50 23.93 10.37
N LYS A 280 -20.47 23.72 9.05
CA LYS A 280 -19.52 24.36 8.12
C LYS A 280 -19.78 25.86 7.96
N ILE A 281 -21.04 26.30 7.92
CA ILE A 281 -21.41 27.73 7.94
C ILE A 281 -20.86 28.41 9.20
N LYS A 282 -21.01 27.77 10.37
CA LYS A 282 -20.50 28.29 11.65
C LYS A 282 -18.97 28.30 11.71
N GLU A 283 -18.32 27.26 11.19
CA GLU A 283 -16.86 27.10 11.15
C GLU A 283 -16.20 28.15 10.26
N TYR A 284 -16.78 28.41 9.08
CA TYR A 284 -16.26 29.38 8.11
C TYR A 284 -16.77 30.82 8.30
N LYS A 285 -17.58 31.05 9.35
CA LYS A 285 -18.21 32.36 9.64
C LYS A 285 -18.85 32.99 8.40
N ILE A 286 -19.58 32.19 7.63
CA ILE A 286 -20.31 32.67 6.45
C ILE A 286 -21.55 33.38 6.99
N GLU A 287 -21.65 34.69 6.77
CA GLU A 287 -22.82 35.48 7.12
C GLU A 287 -24.00 35.13 6.19
N ASP A 288 -25.22 35.21 6.73
CA ASP A 288 -26.48 34.87 6.04
C ASP A 288 -26.82 35.84 4.90
#